data_AF-A0A319E7X5-F1
#
_entry.id   AF-A0A319E7X5-F1
#
_cell.length_a   1.000
_cell.length_b   1.000
_cell.length_c   1.000
_cell.angle_alpha   90.00
_cell.angle_beta   90.00
_cell.angle_gamma   90.00
#
_symmetry.space_group_name_H-M   'P 1'
#
loop_
_entity.id
_entity.type
_entity.pdbx_description
1 polymer ?
#
loop_
_entity_poly.entity_id
_entity_poly.type
_entity_poly.pdbx_seq_one_letter_code
_entity_poly.pdbx_strand_id
1 'polypeptide(L)'
;MNSRPDSIRETNVSRQARSSQPNDNSSQGNPAVDNEDEVELEYLSGVKLALVIIAVIAIALLVMLDMSIIATAIPKITSDFHSTAGVGWYGSAYLLASCTLQPMSGKLYSRFNVKYTYMAFMALFELGSLVCGVSTSSNMFIVGMAIAGMGSSGVSNGALTILSASIPLEKRALYFGIVGSCGQIGVVASPLIGGALTEYATWRWCFYINLPIGGLAVLFLLFISLPEHGLNRPEQRSEIQFASLFSDLDIIGFLLLSPTLVMFLLALEWGGTTYPWNTAMVIGLFCGSAGNLVLFLIWEYKKGDAAMIPLKMIKQRVVCSSSLTMFFLYANSLICSYYLAIYFQGVRGEPPMFSGVYMLPGVIAQMISGFLSGLAVTRLGYYLPSAVTGTVLTAIGSGLMSLFTPHTSMGKWIGYQIIAGVGRGCALQMPLIAVQNNLPPSKIAVSMAFLYFCQNFGGALWLSFASTVFNTGLANLLPIYAPDVSVSEVTSAGVSGMRSVIPHSSLDGVFIAYNDAIQHVFYMVAGTAGAAFIFSWGLGWKSVQKRRA
;
A
#
# COMPACT_ATOMS: atom_id res chain seq x y z
N MET A 1 56.92 14.67 -66.28
CA MET A 1 55.75 15.44 -66.75
C MET A 1 55.64 16.69 -65.88
N ASN A 2 55.89 17.87 -66.49
CA ASN A 2 55.51 19.26 -66.16
C ASN A 2 54.89 19.56 -64.77
N SER A 3 55.17 20.64 -64.03
CA SER A 3 55.88 21.91 -64.28
C SER A 3 55.76 22.80 -63.02
N ARG A 4 56.88 23.39 -62.54
CA ARG A 4 57.14 24.80 -62.09
C ARG A 4 56.01 25.69 -61.43
N PRO A 5 56.32 26.80 -60.71
CA PRO A 5 57.13 26.99 -59.49
C PRO A 5 56.64 28.16 -58.56
N ASP A 6 57.46 28.50 -57.54
CA ASP A 6 57.74 29.85 -56.96
C ASP A 6 56.76 30.68 -56.08
N SER A 7 57.30 31.06 -54.91
CA SER A 7 57.53 32.43 -54.36
C SER A 7 57.15 32.56 -52.86
N ILE A 8 58.10 32.53 -51.90
CA ILE A 8 59.04 33.58 -51.42
C ILE A 8 58.35 34.80 -50.79
N ARG A 9 58.50 35.01 -49.46
CA ARG A 9 59.23 36.15 -48.79
C ARG A 9 58.96 36.18 -47.27
N GLU A 10 59.98 35.97 -46.42
CA GLU A 10 60.88 36.95 -45.75
C GLU A 10 60.33 37.43 -44.38
N THR A 11 60.84 36.93 -43.24
CA THR A 11 62.05 37.32 -42.45
C THR A 11 61.89 38.52 -41.51
N ASN A 12 62.07 38.29 -40.19
CA ASN A 12 63.13 38.86 -39.32
C ASN A 12 62.75 38.65 -37.84
N VAL A 13 63.50 37.89 -37.01
CA VAL A 13 64.79 38.24 -36.34
C VAL A 13 64.57 39.47 -35.43
N SER A 14 64.58 39.41 -34.09
CA SER A 14 65.73 39.28 -33.17
C SER A 14 65.15 39.21 -31.73
N ARG A 15 65.42 38.22 -30.86
CA ARG A 15 66.57 38.01 -29.96
C ARG A 15 66.93 39.13 -28.96
N GLN A 16 67.02 38.70 -27.70
CA GLN A 16 67.70 39.25 -26.50
C GLN A 16 66.83 40.06 -25.52
N ALA A 17 66.44 39.58 -24.33
CA ALA A 17 67.13 38.88 -23.22
C ALA A 17 67.77 39.82 -22.18
N ARG A 18 67.21 39.78 -20.96
CA ARG A 18 67.82 39.68 -19.61
C ARG A 18 66.79 40.27 -18.62
N SER A 19 66.40 39.59 -17.55
CA SER A 19 67.28 39.06 -16.51
C SER A 19 66.63 37.97 -15.64
N SER A 20 67.47 36.99 -15.26
CA SER A 20 67.53 36.28 -13.97
C SER A 20 66.33 35.45 -13.46
N GLN A 21 66.36 34.14 -13.80
CA GLN A 21 66.40 32.91 -12.95
C GLN A 21 65.72 32.87 -11.54
N PRO A 22 65.34 31.67 -11.02
CA PRO A 22 65.74 30.31 -11.46
C PRO A 22 64.60 29.27 -11.61
N ASN A 23 64.92 28.22 -12.40
CA ASN A 23 64.71 26.77 -12.22
C ASN A 23 63.70 26.30 -11.14
N ASP A 24 62.89 25.26 -11.31
CA ASP A 24 63.12 24.02 -12.05
C ASP A 24 61.82 23.18 -12.11
N ASN A 25 61.83 22.20 -13.00
CA ASN A 25 61.04 20.96 -12.99
C ASN A 25 59.59 20.94 -13.51
N SER A 26 59.51 20.78 -14.82
CA SER A 26 58.95 19.58 -15.49
C SER A 26 57.82 18.81 -14.78
N SER A 27 56.61 18.90 -15.35
CA SER A 27 55.89 17.72 -15.85
C SER A 27 54.69 18.18 -16.69
N GLN A 28 54.57 17.58 -17.87
CA GLN A 28 53.56 17.84 -18.89
C GLN A 28 52.14 17.76 -18.32
N GLY A 29 51.37 18.84 -18.49
CA GLY A 29 49.94 18.88 -18.19
C GLY A 29 49.15 18.06 -19.20
N ASN A 30 48.47 17.03 -18.71
CA ASN A 30 47.32 16.42 -19.37
C ASN A 30 46.17 17.45 -19.35
N PRO A 31 45.34 17.59 -20.41
CA PRO A 31 44.28 18.58 -20.43
C PRO A 31 43.26 18.28 -19.34
N ALA A 32 42.88 19.34 -18.62
CA ALA A 32 41.90 19.31 -17.55
C ALA A 32 40.62 18.60 -18.02
N VAL A 33 40.29 17.50 -17.34
CA VAL A 33 38.93 17.01 -17.26
C VAL A 33 38.18 18.06 -16.45
N ASP A 34 37.19 18.70 -17.07
CA ASP A 34 36.22 19.53 -16.37
C ASP A 34 35.67 18.71 -15.19
N ASN A 35 36.01 19.13 -13.98
CA ASN A 35 35.32 18.69 -12.78
C ASN A 35 33.89 19.22 -12.91
N GLU A 36 32.98 18.37 -13.36
CA GLU A 36 31.55 18.57 -13.07
C GLU A 36 31.44 18.77 -11.56
N ASP A 37 30.98 19.94 -11.14
CA ASP A 37 30.69 20.27 -9.76
C ASP A 37 29.87 19.13 -9.13
N GLU A 38 30.51 18.31 -8.28
CA GLU A 38 29.81 17.46 -7.33
C GLU A 38 29.04 18.40 -6.41
N VAL A 39 27.77 18.65 -6.74
CA VAL A 39 26.83 19.32 -5.84
C VAL A 39 26.81 18.49 -4.56
N GLU A 40 27.48 18.96 -3.50
CA GLU A 40 27.40 18.38 -2.17
C GLU A 40 25.92 18.35 -1.77
N LEU A 41 25.33 17.15 -1.81
CA LEU A 41 23.95 16.93 -1.38
C LEU A 41 23.89 17.18 0.13
N GLU A 42 23.39 18.35 0.53
CA GLU A 42 23.25 18.72 1.94
C GLU A 42 22.09 17.92 2.57
N TYR A 43 22.41 16.71 3.05
CA TYR A 43 21.44 15.87 3.75
C TYR A 43 21.06 16.50 5.09
N LEU A 44 19.76 16.43 5.44
CA LEU A 44 19.28 16.81 6.77
C LEU A 44 20.08 16.04 7.84
N SER A 45 20.70 16.77 8.76
CA SER A 45 21.42 16.18 9.89
C SER A 45 20.90 16.73 11.23
N GLY A 46 21.11 15.97 12.30
CA GLY A 46 20.74 16.36 13.66
C GLY A 46 19.23 16.40 13.94
N VAL A 47 18.79 17.41 14.70
CA VAL A 47 17.43 17.53 15.25
C VAL A 47 16.38 17.66 14.16
N LYS A 48 16.69 18.34 13.05
CA LYS A 48 15.74 18.52 11.93
C LYS A 48 15.39 17.19 11.27
N LEU A 49 16.38 16.32 11.04
CA LEU A 49 16.16 14.97 10.50
C LEU A 49 15.27 14.14 11.44
N ALA A 50 15.56 14.19 12.75
CA ALA A 50 14.77 13.47 13.75
C ALA A 50 13.31 13.91 13.76
N LEU A 51 13.04 15.22 13.71
CA LEU A 51 11.68 15.77 13.67
C LEU A 51 10.91 15.36 12.42
N VAL A 52 11.55 15.39 11.24
CA VAL A 52 10.93 14.94 9.98
C VAL A 52 10.58 13.45 10.05
N ILE A 53 11.51 12.62 10.55
CA ILE A 53 11.28 11.19 10.68
C ILE A 53 10.16 10.90 11.68
N ILE A 54 10.13 11.57 12.82
CA ILE A 54 9.05 11.42 13.82
C ILE A 54 7.70 11.82 13.21
N ALA A 55 7.64 12.91 12.45
CA ALA A 55 6.42 13.33 11.77
C ALA A 55 5.95 12.29 10.73
N VAL A 56 6.86 11.79 9.90
CA VAL A 56 6.55 10.74 8.90
C VAL A 56 6.11 9.44 9.59
N ILE A 57 6.75 9.06 10.70
CA ILE A 57 6.36 7.88 11.50
C ILE A 57 4.97 8.05 12.11
N ALA A 58 4.69 9.20 12.72
CA ALA A 58 3.39 9.48 13.34
C ALA A 58 2.27 9.38 12.30
N ILE A 59 2.50 9.93 11.12
CA ILE A 59 1.53 9.88 10.02
C ILE A 59 1.40 8.46 9.45
N ALA A 60 2.50 7.74 9.24
CA ALA A 60 2.45 6.35 8.80
C ALA A 60 1.68 5.47 9.80
N LEU A 61 1.85 5.71 11.10
CA LEU A 61 1.09 5.04 12.15
C LEU A 61 -0.40 5.36 12.03
N LEU A 62 -0.78 6.63 11.86
CA LEU A 62 -2.18 7.03 11.67
C LEU A 62 -2.83 6.34 10.47
N VAL A 63 -2.17 6.37 9.31
CA VAL A 63 -2.70 5.74 8.09
C VAL A 63 -2.91 4.24 8.31
N MET A 64 -1.95 3.57 8.94
CA MET A 64 -2.05 2.13 9.23
C MET A 64 -3.10 1.81 10.30
N LEU A 65 -3.28 2.69 11.29
CA LEU A 65 -4.31 2.59 12.31
C LEU A 65 -5.70 2.73 11.67
N ASP A 66 -5.94 3.81 10.92
CA ASP A 66 -7.21 4.08 10.21
C ASP A 66 -7.59 2.92 9.27
N MET A 67 -6.61 2.38 8.55
CA MET A 67 -6.84 1.25 7.66
C MET A 67 -7.29 -0.02 8.36
N SER A 68 -6.83 -0.24 9.58
CA SER A 68 -7.01 -1.51 10.29
C SER A 68 -8.09 -1.42 11.39
N ILE A 69 -8.41 -0.22 11.87
CA ILE A 69 -9.42 0.02 12.92
C ILE A 69 -10.83 -0.32 12.43
N ILE A 70 -11.07 -0.11 11.14
CA ILE A 70 -12.37 -0.36 10.51
C ILE A 70 -12.80 -1.82 10.64
N ALA A 71 -11.88 -2.79 10.54
CA ALA A 71 -12.18 -4.21 10.65
C ALA A 71 -12.90 -4.56 11.96
N THR A 72 -12.50 -3.92 13.07
CA THR A 72 -13.15 -4.13 14.38
C THR A 72 -14.47 -3.37 14.55
N ALA A 73 -14.62 -2.23 13.86
CA ALA A 73 -15.79 -1.37 13.97
C ALA A 73 -16.92 -1.75 13.00
N ILE A 74 -16.62 -2.48 11.91
CA ILE A 74 -17.57 -2.85 10.85
C ILE A 74 -18.88 -3.42 11.39
N PRO A 75 -18.89 -4.42 12.29
CA PRO A 75 -20.14 -5.01 12.74
C PRO A 75 -21.05 -4.00 13.44
N LYS A 76 -20.47 -3.08 14.23
CA LYS A 76 -21.20 -2.01 14.91
C LYS A 76 -21.67 -0.92 13.94
N ILE A 77 -20.83 -0.49 12.99
CA ILE A 77 -21.20 0.48 11.93
C ILE A 77 -22.39 -0.04 11.13
N THR A 78 -22.34 -1.31 10.75
CA THR A 78 -23.37 -2.01 9.98
C THR A 78 -24.70 -2.04 10.74
N SER A 79 -24.66 -2.31 12.05
CA SER A 79 -25.82 -2.28 12.92
C SER A 79 -26.41 -0.88 13.06
N ASP A 80 -25.58 0.16 13.21
CA ASP A 80 -26.04 1.54 13.37
C ASP A 80 -26.68 2.10 12.07
N PHE A 81 -26.12 1.76 10.91
CA PHE A 81 -26.66 2.19 9.62
C PHE A 81 -27.79 1.31 9.07
N HIS A 82 -28.10 0.19 9.72
CA HIS A 82 -29.09 -0.80 9.25
C HIS A 82 -28.85 -1.20 7.78
N SER A 83 -27.59 -1.20 7.34
CA SER A 83 -27.19 -1.38 5.95
C SER A 83 -26.02 -2.33 5.87
N THR A 84 -26.27 -3.50 5.30
CA THR A 84 -25.34 -4.64 5.32
C THR A 84 -24.80 -4.96 3.94
N ALA A 85 -25.46 -4.47 2.91
CA ALA A 85 -24.91 -4.35 1.56
C ALA A 85 -23.67 -3.42 1.51
N GLY A 86 -23.47 -2.56 2.51
CA GLY A 86 -22.33 -1.64 2.59
C GLY A 86 -21.02 -2.25 3.11
N VAL A 87 -21.05 -3.46 3.67
CA VAL A 87 -19.89 -4.01 4.41
C VAL A 87 -18.65 -4.16 3.53
N GLY A 88 -18.80 -4.68 2.31
CA GLY A 88 -17.67 -4.79 1.39
C GLY A 88 -17.19 -3.41 0.91
N TRP A 89 -18.11 -2.47 0.68
CA TRP A 89 -17.79 -1.08 0.34
C TRP A 89 -16.99 -0.33 1.40
N TYR A 90 -17.21 -0.63 2.68
CA TYR A 90 -16.53 0.08 3.78
C TYR A 90 -15.00 -0.05 3.72
N GLY A 91 -14.48 -1.22 3.37
CA GLY A 91 -13.05 -1.41 3.13
C GLY A 91 -12.64 -1.11 1.69
N SER A 92 -13.42 -1.60 0.72
CA SER A 92 -13.06 -1.53 -0.70
C SER A 92 -13.02 -0.09 -1.23
N ALA A 93 -13.87 0.83 -0.75
CA ALA A 93 -13.88 2.21 -1.24
C ALA A 93 -12.58 2.96 -0.93
N TYR A 94 -12.03 2.77 0.27
CA TYR A 94 -10.74 3.35 0.61
C TYR A 94 -9.63 2.77 -0.24
N LEU A 95 -9.57 1.44 -0.35
CA LEU A 95 -8.51 0.76 -1.09
C LEU A 95 -8.57 1.09 -2.58
N LEU A 96 -9.78 1.18 -3.16
CA LEU A 96 -10.02 1.58 -4.54
C LEU A 96 -9.55 3.01 -4.80
N ALA A 97 -9.93 3.95 -3.93
CA ALA A 97 -9.50 5.34 -4.05
C ALA A 97 -7.97 5.47 -3.89
N SER A 98 -7.42 4.73 -2.93
CA SER A 98 -5.97 4.70 -2.67
C SER A 98 -5.20 4.14 -3.86
N CYS A 99 -5.58 2.96 -4.38
CA CYS A 99 -4.89 2.36 -5.52
C CYS A 99 -5.03 3.19 -6.79
N THR A 100 -6.18 3.81 -7.02
CA THR A 100 -6.40 4.62 -8.22
C THR A 100 -5.51 5.86 -8.24
N LEU A 101 -5.37 6.52 -7.09
CA LEU A 101 -4.59 7.75 -6.97
C LEU A 101 -3.11 7.51 -6.68
N GLN A 102 -2.71 6.30 -6.28
CA GLN A 102 -1.33 5.94 -5.98
C GLN A 102 -0.34 6.32 -7.09
N PRO A 103 -0.55 5.96 -8.38
CA PRO A 103 0.44 6.26 -9.40
C PRO A 103 0.49 7.76 -9.74
N MET A 104 -0.67 8.44 -9.69
CA MET A 104 -0.78 9.88 -9.92
C MET A 104 -0.09 10.69 -8.83
N SER A 105 -0.25 10.30 -7.55
CA SER A 105 0.40 10.99 -6.44
C SER A 105 1.93 10.92 -6.54
N GLY A 106 2.50 9.82 -7.06
CA GLY A 106 3.93 9.72 -7.35
C GLY A 106 4.41 10.78 -8.36
N LYS A 107 3.65 11.02 -9.43
CA LYS A 107 3.93 12.08 -10.41
C LYS A 107 3.78 13.48 -9.81
N LEU A 108 2.76 13.69 -8.95
CA LEU A 108 2.58 14.96 -8.24
C LEU A 108 3.81 15.32 -7.40
N TYR A 109 4.39 14.36 -6.66
CA TYR A 109 5.63 14.59 -5.89
C TYR A 109 6.87 14.86 -6.74
N SER A 110 6.88 14.42 -8.00
CA SER A 110 8.00 14.72 -8.91
C SER A 110 7.97 16.16 -9.46
N ARG A 111 6.77 16.77 -9.59
CA ARG A 111 6.60 18.09 -10.20
C ARG A 111 6.33 19.21 -9.20
N PHE A 112 5.57 18.91 -8.15
CA PHE A 112 5.21 19.88 -7.14
C PHE A 112 6.14 19.83 -5.94
N ASN A 113 6.08 20.88 -5.12
CA ASN A 113 6.85 20.96 -3.89
C ASN A 113 6.43 19.85 -2.92
N VAL A 114 7.39 19.00 -2.54
CA VAL A 114 7.17 17.83 -1.66
C VAL A 114 6.45 18.21 -0.37
N LYS A 115 6.79 19.35 0.25
CA LYS A 115 6.18 19.83 1.50
C LYS A 115 4.69 20.12 1.31
N TYR A 116 4.35 20.99 0.36
CA TYR A 116 2.97 21.42 0.16
C TYR A 116 2.10 20.29 -0.40
N THR A 117 2.64 19.44 -1.29
CA THR A 117 1.94 18.26 -1.79
C THR A 117 1.62 17.30 -0.67
N TYR A 118 2.56 17.04 0.25
CA TYR A 118 2.32 16.19 1.42
C TYR A 118 1.26 16.76 2.36
N MET A 119 1.30 18.07 2.63
CA MET A 119 0.28 18.73 3.44
C MET A 119 -1.11 18.68 2.81
N ALA A 120 -1.22 18.81 1.48
CA ALA A 120 -2.50 18.73 0.77
C ALA A 120 -3.11 17.32 0.88
N PHE A 121 -2.30 16.27 0.71
CA PHE A 121 -2.77 14.89 0.88
C PHE A 121 -3.12 14.55 2.33
N MET A 122 -2.38 15.09 3.30
CA MET A 122 -2.74 15.00 4.72
C MET A 122 -4.08 15.66 5.01
N ALA A 123 -4.30 16.89 4.51
CA ALA A 123 -5.59 17.57 4.69
C ALA A 123 -6.74 16.78 4.05
N LEU A 124 -6.50 16.15 2.90
CA LEU A 124 -7.48 15.27 2.26
C LEU A 124 -7.78 14.01 3.08
N PHE A 125 -6.76 13.38 3.66
CA PHE A 125 -6.89 12.23 4.55
C PHE A 125 -7.71 12.57 5.81
N GLU A 126 -7.40 13.69 6.46
CA GLU A 126 -8.13 14.15 7.65
C GLU A 126 -9.55 14.58 7.34
N LEU A 127 -9.80 15.21 6.19
CA LEU A 127 -11.14 15.52 5.73
C LEU A 127 -11.97 14.24 5.53
N GLY A 128 -11.38 13.21 4.94
CA GLY A 128 -12.03 11.90 4.81
C GLY A 128 -12.38 11.28 6.15
N SER A 129 -11.41 11.28 7.09
CA SER A 129 -11.63 10.81 8.47
C SER A 129 -12.74 11.60 9.18
N LEU A 130 -12.80 12.92 9.00
CA LEU A 130 -13.86 13.76 9.54
C LEU A 130 -15.22 13.35 8.99
N VAL A 131 -15.35 13.20 7.67
CA VAL A 131 -16.59 12.78 7.00
C VAL A 131 -17.04 11.41 7.51
N CYS A 132 -16.12 10.45 7.70
CA CYS A 132 -16.42 9.16 8.32
C CYS A 132 -16.95 9.33 9.75
N GLY A 133 -16.30 10.15 10.58
CA GLY A 133 -16.72 10.41 11.97
C GLY A 133 -18.09 11.09 12.10
N VAL A 134 -18.42 12.03 11.21
CA VAL A 134 -19.73 12.73 11.22
C VAL A 134 -20.81 12.01 10.40
N SER A 135 -20.50 10.87 9.80
CA SER A 135 -21.42 10.21 8.87
C SER A 135 -22.73 9.76 9.53
N THR A 136 -23.83 10.06 8.85
CA THR A 136 -25.21 9.72 9.26
C THR A 136 -25.83 8.63 8.40
N SER A 137 -25.18 8.26 7.30
CA SER A 137 -25.63 7.22 6.37
C SER A 137 -24.47 6.39 5.84
N SER A 138 -24.77 5.16 5.42
CA SER A 138 -23.81 4.24 4.78
C SER A 138 -23.13 4.87 3.56
N ASN A 139 -23.86 5.59 2.71
CA ASN A 139 -23.29 6.22 1.52
C ASN A 139 -22.34 7.36 1.87
N MET A 140 -22.69 8.17 2.86
CA MET A 140 -21.80 9.25 3.34
C MET A 140 -20.50 8.67 3.92
N PHE A 141 -20.59 7.57 4.66
CA PHE A 141 -19.42 6.87 5.18
C PHE A 141 -18.52 6.32 4.06
N ILE A 142 -19.11 5.68 3.03
CA ILE A 142 -18.38 5.19 1.86
C ILE A 142 -17.64 6.32 1.13
N VAL A 143 -18.28 7.47 0.95
CA VAL A 143 -17.65 8.66 0.36
C VAL A 143 -16.51 9.18 1.24
N GLY A 144 -16.68 9.22 2.56
CA GLY A 144 -15.62 9.57 3.50
C GLY A 144 -14.41 8.64 3.38
N MET A 145 -14.64 7.32 3.29
CA MET A 145 -13.59 6.32 3.10
C MET A 145 -12.87 6.49 1.77
N ALA A 146 -13.58 6.82 0.69
CA ALA A 146 -12.94 7.13 -0.59
C ALA A 146 -12.05 8.38 -0.50
N ILE A 147 -12.50 9.44 0.19
CA ILE A 147 -11.70 10.65 0.42
C ILE A 147 -10.45 10.36 1.26
N ALA A 148 -10.59 9.60 2.34
CA ALA A 148 -9.47 9.16 3.17
C ALA A 148 -8.48 8.30 2.35
N GLY A 149 -9.01 7.39 1.53
CA GLY A 149 -8.22 6.55 0.63
C GLY A 149 -7.39 7.37 -0.36
N MET A 150 -7.98 8.40 -0.98
CA MET A 150 -7.24 9.34 -1.83
C MET A 150 -6.09 10.01 -1.07
N GLY A 151 -6.35 10.52 0.14
CA GLY A 151 -5.32 11.10 1.01
C GLY A 151 -4.18 10.13 1.34
N SER A 152 -4.53 8.90 1.72
CA SER A 152 -3.58 7.85 2.10
C SER A 152 -2.56 7.51 1.01
N SER A 153 -2.98 7.57 -0.26
CA SER A 153 -2.12 7.24 -1.39
C SER A 153 -0.96 8.22 -1.52
N GLY A 154 -1.25 9.52 -1.38
CA GLY A 154 -0.27 10.58 -1.46
C GLY A 154 0.59 10.64 -0.20
N VAL A 155 -0.01 10.46 0.99
CA VAL A 155 0.76 10.35 2.23
C VAL A 155 1.79 9.22 2.17
N SER A 156 1.39 8.05 1.66
CA SER A 156 2.29 6.91 1.51
C SER A 156 3.44 7.20 0.55
N ASN A 157 3.16 7.73 -0.64
CA ASN A 157 4.20 8.09 -1.61
C ASN A 157 5.08 9.26 -1.16
N GLY A 158 4.49 10.21 -0.46
CA GLY A 158 5.20 11.36 0.08
C GLY A 158 6.13 10.97 1.22
N ALA A 159 5.73 10.02 2.07
CA ALA A 159 6.63 9.42 3.06
C ALA A 159 7.86 8.80 2.38
N LEU A 160 7.67 8.04 1.29
CA LEU A 160 8.77 7.48 0.51
C LEU A 160 9.67 8.57 -0.12
N THR A 161 9.05 9.62 -0.64
CA THR A 161 9.73 10.73 -1.30
C THR A 161 10.55 11.54 -0.31
N ILE A 162 9.96 11.94 0.81
CA ILE A 162 10.62 12.70 1.88
C ILE A 162 11.79 11.91 2.43
N LEU A 163 11.61 10.61 2.67
CA LEU A 163 12.68 9.77 3.18
C LEU A 163 13.82 9.60 2.18
N SER A 164 13.49 9.47 0.90
CA SER A 164 14.50 9.38 -0.16
C SER A 164 15.27 10.70 -0.30
N ALA A 165 14.60 11.84 -0.26
CA ALA A 165 15.25 13.15 -0.38
C ALA A 165 16.11 13.51 0.85
N SER A 166 15.67 13.11 2.05
CA SER A 166 16.32 13.51 3.31
C SER A 166 17.52 12.66 3.70
N ILE A 167 17.65 11.44 3.14
CA ILE A 167 18.58 10.42 3.65
C ILE A 167 19.51 9.90 2.54
N PRO A 168 20.82 9.76 2.82
CA PRO A 168 21.78 9.13 1.92
C PRO A 168 21.36 7.71 1.54
N LEU A 169 21.65 7.33 0.29
CA LEU A 169 21.20 6.08 -0.32
C LEU A 169 21.54 4.84 0.55
N GLU A 170 22.69 4.85 1.21
CA GLU A 170 23.20 3.75 2.05
C GLU A 170 22.36 3.54 3.31
N LYS A 171 21.77 4.62 3.84
CA LYS A 171 20.98 4.60 5.07
C LYS A 171 19.48 4.46 4.81
N ARG A 172 19.01 4.72 3.59
CA ARG A 172 17.57 4.66 3.24
C ARG A 172 16.90 3.37 3.67
N ALA A 173 17.52 2.21 3.42
CA ALA A 173 16.95 0.90 3.79
C ALA A 173 16.67 0.78 5.30
N LEU A 174 17.57 1.28 6.15
CA LEU A 174 17.39 1.29 7.60
C LEU A 174 16.17 2.13 7.99
N TYR A 175 16.08 3.35 7.49
CA TYR A 175 15.00 4.25 7.84
C TYR A 175 13.64 3.83 7.23
N PHE A 176 13.63 3.27 6.02
CA PHE A 176 12.43 2.63 5.45
C PHE A 176 11.95 1.49 6.37
N GLY A 177 12.90 0.70 6.90
CA GLY A 177 12.63 -0.32 7.90
C GLY A 177 12.05 0.23 9.19
N ILE A 178 12.59 1.34 9.72
CA ILE A 178 12.07 2.00 10.93
C ILE A 178 10.64 2.52 10.70
N VAL A 179 10.42 3.32 9.64
CA VAL A 179 9.11 3.87 9.31
C VAL A 179 8.09 2.75 9.08
N GLY A 180 8.47 1.73 8.30
CA GLY A 180 7.63 0.57 8.04
C GLY A 180 7.28 -0.20 9.32
N SER A 181 8.25 -0.41 10.21
CA SER A 181 8.05 -1.13 11.48
C SER A 181 7.15 -0.35 12.44
N CYS A 182 7.34 0.97 12.56
CA CYS A 182 6.46 1.81 13.38
C CYS A 182 5.04 1.87 12.80
N GLY A 183 4.88 1.87 11.47
CA GLY A 183 3.57 1.72 10.83
C GLY A 183 2.87 0.42 11.23
N GLN A 184 3.60 -0.70 11.36
CA GLN A 184 3.03 -1.97 11.83
C GLN A 184 2.54 -1.91 13.28
N ILE A 185 3.16 -1.07 14.13
CA ILE A 185 2.63 -0.83 15.49
C ILE A 185 1.21 -0.23 15.40
N GLY A 186 0.94 0.63 14.43
CA GLY A 186 -0.40 1.14 14.15
C GLY A 186 -1.40 0.01 13.85
N VAL A 187 -1.00 -0.96 13.02
CA VAL A 187 -1.79 -2.17 12.73
C VAL A 187 -2.01 -3.03 13.98
N VAL A 188 -1.02 -3.13 14.88
CA VAL A 188 -1.12 -3.90 16.14
C VAL A 188 -2.04 -3.21 17.14
N ALA A 189 -1.94 -1.89 17.24
CA ALA A 189 -2.74 -1.09 18.16
C ALA A 189 -4.19 -0.95 17.66
N SER A 190 -4.44 -1.06 16.36
CA SER A 190 -5.75 -0.78 15.77
C SER A 190 -6.89 -1.65 16.31
N PRO A 191 -6.77 -2.97 16.52
CA PRO A 191 -7.90 -3.77 16.99
C PRO A 191 -8.21 -3.49 18.47
N LEU A 192 -7.18 -3.17 19.25
CA LEU A 192 -7.32 -2.83 20.67
C LEU A 192 -7.97 -1.44 20.83
N ILE A 193 -7.43 -0.44 20.13
CA ILE A 193 -7.97 0.93 20.15
C ILE A 193 -9.37 0.95 19.53
N GLY A 194 -9.56 0.30 18.37
CA GLY A 194 -10.84 0.20 17.68
C GLY A 194 -11.89 -0.52 18.51
N GLY A 195 -11.54 -1.66 19.11
CA GLY A 195 -12.42 -2.39 20.01
C GLY A 195 -12.83 -1.56 21.23
N ALA A 196 -11.87 -0.93 21.91
CA ALA A 196 -12.13 -0.09 23.09
C ALA A 196 -12.98 1.15 22.75
N LEU A 197 -12.66 1.86 21.67
CA LEU A 197 -13.42 3.03 21.23
C LEU A 197 -14.84 2.66 20.76
N THR A 198 -15.00 1.52 20.10
CA THR A 198 -16.30 1.03 19.64
C THR A 198 -17.19 0.57 20.80
N GLU A 199 -16.60 -0.02 21.85
CA GLU A 199 -17.34 -0.53 23.01
C GLU A 199 -17.67 0.55 24.04
N TYR A 200 -16.69 1.36 24.46
CA TYR A 200 -16.85 2.29 25.59
C TYR A 200 -17.22 3.72 25.19
N ALA A 201 -17.04 4.08 23.92
CA ALA A 201 -17.36 5.42 23.42
C ALA A 201 -18.36 5.34 22.26
N THR A 202 -17.87 5.51 21.04
CA THR A 202 -18.66 5.38 19.82
C THR A 202 -17.69 5.06 18.70
N TRP A 203 -18.09 4.22 17.74
CA TRP A 203 -17.24 3.88 16.59
C TRP A 203 -16.73 5.11 15.83
N ARG A 204 -17.45 6.25 15.89
CA ARG A 204 -17.05 7.54 15.31
C ARG A 204 -15.69 8.04 15.81
N TRP A 205 -15.35 7.77 17.07
CA TRP A 205 -14.06 8.14 17.65
C TRP A 205 -12.88 7.41 17.02
N CYS A 206 -13.12 6.27 16.37
CA CYS A 206 -12.08 5.59 15.57
C CYS A 206 -11.55 6.47 14.45
N PHE A 207 -12.34 7.44 13.97
CA PHE A 207 -11.93 8.39 12.93
C PHE A 207 -11.54 9.75 13.51
N TYR A 208 -12.19 10.19 14.59
CA TYR A 208 -11.82 11.46 15.25
C TYR A 208 -10.42 11.44 15.85
N ILE A 209 -9.88 10.27 16.22
CA ILE A 209 -8.52 10.16 16.76
C ILE A 209 -7.45 10.60 15.74
N ASN A 210 -7.72 10.50 14.45
CA ASN A 210 -6.79 10.91 13.40
C ASN A 210 -6.60 12.44 13.39
N LEU A 211 -7.69 13.21 13.54
CA LEU A 211 -7.68 14.67 13.37
C LEU A 211 -6.69 15.44 14.25
N PRO A 212 -6.62 15.24 15.59
CA PRO A 212 -5.67 15.95 16.43
C PRO A 212 -4.22 15.65 16.05
N ILE A 213 -3.92 14.39 15.72
CA ILE A 213 -2.57 13.93 15.43
C ILE A 213 -2.15 14.41 14.04
N GLY A 214 -3.03 14.31 13.05
CA GLY A 214 -2.81 14.86 11.71
C GLY A 214 -2.64 16.36 11.72
N GLY A 215 -3.49 17.08 12.45
CA GLY A 215 -3.38 18.53 12.64
C GLY A 215 -2.05 18.95 13.27
N LEU A 216 -1.60 18.23 14.30
CA LEU A 216 -0.30 18.47 14.92
C LEU A 216 0.86 18.18 13.95
N ALA A 217 0.76 17.12 13.15
CA ALA A 217 1.78 16.78 12.17
C ALA A 217 1.87 17.83 11.04
N VAL A 218 0.73 18.33 10.56
CA VAL A 218 0.65 19.45 9.59
C VAL A 218 1.27 20.71 10.20
N LEU A 219 0.98 21.01 11.47
CA LEU A 219 1.55 22.14 12.19
C LEU A 219 3.08 22.04 12.30
N PHE A 220 3.62 20.87 12.65
CA PHE A 220 5.08 20.68 12.68
C PHE A 220 5.72 20.83 11.29
N LEU A 221 5.07 20.30 10.25
CA LEU A 221 5.58 20.42 8.89
C LEU A 221 5.56 21.85 8.36
N LEU A 222 4.65 22.72 8.83
CA LEU A 222 4.67 24.16 8.51
C LEU A 222 5.98 24.81 8.96
N PHE A 223 6.46 24.49 10.16
CA PHE A 223 7.66 25.09 10.75
C PHE A 223 8.98 24.43 10.32
N ILE A 224 8.93 23.27 9.67
CA ILE A 224 10.12 22.56 9.18
C ILE A 224 10.30 22.81 7.67
N SER A 225 11.51 23.22 7.27
CA SER A 225 11.91 23.26 5.86
C SER A 225 12.43 21.89 5.44
N LEU A 226 11.73 21.24 4.50
CA LEU A 226 12.18 19.99 3.89
C LEU A 226 13.17 20.30 2.77
N PRO A 227 14.31 19.60 2.67
CA PRO A 227 15.22 19.70 1.54
C PRO A 227 14.54 19.19 0.27
N GLU A 228 14.66 19.95 -0.80
CA GLU A 228 14.13 19.61 -2.12
C GLU A 228 15.17 18.88 -3.01
N HIS A 229 16.21 18.31 -2.41
CA HIS A 229 17.33 17.74 -3.16
C HIS A 229 16.91 16.54 -4.02
N GLY A 230 17.23 16.61 -5.32
CA GLY A 230 17.29 15.45 -6.21
C GLY A 230 16.05 15.12 -7.02
N LEU A 231 14.95 15.90 -6.94
CA LEU A 231 13.80 15.73 -7.84
C LEU A 231 13.48 16.94 -8.70
N ASN A 232 14.03 18.12 -8.41
CA ASN A 232 13.95 19.28 -9.28
C ASN A 232 15.22 20.13 -9.15
N ARG A 233 15.94 20.31 -10.27
CA ARG A 233 16.87 21.44 -10.40
C ARG A 233 16.04 22.73 -10.24
N PRO A 234 16.45 23.71 -9.42
CA PRO A 234 15.78 25.02 -9.37
C PRO A 234 15.70 25.69 -10.75
N GLU A 235 16.59 25.32 -11.69
CA GLU A 235 16.60 25.77 -13.08
C GLU A 235 15.43 25.27 -13.96
N GLN A 236 14.74 24.18 -13.59
CA GLN A 236 13.53 23.69 -14.29
C GLN A 236 12.23 24.29 -13.76
N ARG A 237 12.29 25.27 -12.86
CA ARG A 237 11.15 26.12 -12.48
C ARG A 237 10.88 27.23 -13.51
N SER A 238 11.35 27.08 -14.75
CA SER A 238 10.87 27.92 -15.85
C SER A 238 9.36 27.72 -15.98
N GLU A 239 8.64 28.84 -16.03
CA GLU A 239 7.18 28.99 -16.10
C GLU A 239 6.44 27.68 -16.40
N ILE A 240 5.73 27.15 -15.39
CA ILE A 240 4.88 25.97 -15.55
C ILE A 240 3.82 26.32 -16.60
N GLN A 241 4.08 25.98 -17.87
CA GLN A 241 3.08 26.02 -18.91
C GLN A 241 2.04 24.96 -18.55
N PHE A 242 0.81 25.38 -18.26
CA PHE A 242 -0.28 24.46 -17.92
C PHE A 242 -0.39 23.29 -18.90
N ALA A 243 -0.09 23.52 -20.19
CA ALA A 243 -0.08 22.48 -21.23
C ALA A 243 0.98 21.38 -21.02
N SER A 244 2.19 21.70 -20.55
CA SER A 244 3.22 20.68 -20.27
C SER A 244 2.90 19.88 -19.00
N LEU A 245 2.21 20.50 -18.04
CA LEU A 245 1.73 19.84 -16.82
C LEU A 245 0.76 18.69 -17.13
N PHE A 246 -0.16 18.86 -18.08
CA PHE A 246 -1.10 17.80 -18.50
C PHE A 246 -0.38 16.58 -19.10
N SER A 247 0.67 16.83 -19.89
CA SER A 247 1.47 15.78 -20.50
C SER A 247 2.34 15.05 -19.46
N ASP A 248 2.98 15.79 -18.55
CA ASP A 248 3.93 15.25 -17.58
C ASP A 248 3.26 14.43 -16.46
N LEU A 249 2.08 14.87 -16.00
CA LEU A 249 1.29 14.18 -14.97
C LEU A 249 0.55 12.94 -15.49
N ASP A 250 0.58 12.71 -16.81
CA ASP A 250 -0.14 11.61 -17.45
C ASP A 250 -1.64 11.56 -17.11
N ILE A 251 -2.32 12.71 -17.22
CA ILE A 251 -3.75 12.81 -16.89
C ILE A 251 -4.58 11.88 -17.78
N ILE A 252 -4.18 11.67 -19.04
CA ILE A 252 -4.85 10.70 -19.93
C ILE A 252 -4.67 9.27 -19.39
N GLY A 253 -3.46 8.87 -18.99
CA GLY A 253 -3.22 7.57 -18.37
C GLY A 253 -4.05 7.38 -17.10
N PHE A 254 -4.14 8.41 -16.24
CA PHE A 254 -4.99 8.39 -15.05
C PHE A 254 -6.48 8.30 -15.39
N LEU A 255 -6.97 9.07 -16.36
CA LEU A 255 -8.37 9.05 -16.82
C LEU A 255 -8.76 7.74 -17.50
N LEU A 256 -7.79 6.94 -17.97
CA LEU A 256 -8.03 5.60 -18.47
C LEU A 256 -7.97 4.56 -17.34
N LEU A 257 -6.97 4.64 -16.45
CA LEU A 257 -6.80 3.69 -15.35
C LEU A 257 -7.91 3.82 -14.30
N SER A 258 -8.24 5.04 -13.88
CA SER A 258 -9.20 5.29 -12.79
C SER A 258 -10.58 4.69 -13.07
N PRO A 259 -11.26 5.01 -14.20
CA PRO A 259 -12.52 4.37 -14.54
C PRO A 259 -12.39 2.87 -14.76
N THR A 260 -11.26 2.37 -15.26
CA THR A 260 -11.03 0.92 -15.42
C THR A 260 -11.16 0.19 -14.09
N LEU A 261 -10.46 0.68 -13.06
CA LEU A 261 -10.46 0.07 -11.73
C LEU A 261 -11.81 0.25 -11.04
N VAL A 262 -12.40 1.44 -11.13
CA VAL A 262 -13.72 1.73 -10.55
C VAL A 262 -14.79 0.84 -11.16
N MET A 263 -14.89 0.76 -12.49
CA MET A 263 -15.90 -0.10 -13.14
C MET A 263 -15.70 -1.57 -12.81
N PHE A 264 -14.45 -2.04 -12.74
CA PHE A 264 -14.15 -3.44 -12.41
C PHE A 264 -14.61 -3.80 -11.00
N LEU A 265 -14.24 -2.99 -10.00
CA LEU A 265 -14.60 -3.25 -8.61
C LEU A 265 -16.09 -3.03 -8.37
N LEU A 266 -16.71 -2.03 -9.01
CA LEU A 266 -18.16 -1.79 -8.94
C LEU A 266 -18.95 -2.98 -9.47
N ALA A 267 -18.50 -3.59 -10.58
CA ALA A 267 -19.13 -4.79 -11.14
C ALA A 267 -19.10 -5.97 -10.15
N LEU A 268 -17.98 -6.15 -9.44
CA LEU A 268 -17.81 -7.22 -8.46
C LEU A 268 -18.62 -7.00 -7.19
N GLU A 269 -18.66 -5.76 -6.72
CA GLU A 269 -19.33 -5.43 -5.47
C GLU A 269 -20.85 -5.42 -5.61
N TRP A 270 -21.38 -5.01 -6.78
CA TRP A 270 -22.81 -5.06 -7.07
C TRP A 270 -23.28 -6.41 -7.61
N GLY A 271 -22.38 -7.17 -8.23
CA GLY A 271 -22.68 -8.49 -8.80
C GLY A 271 -23.06 -9.50 -7.73
N GLY A 272 -24.25 -10.10 -7.86
CA GLY A 272 -24.74 -11.13 -6.94
C GLY A 272 -25.31 -10.62 -5.62
N THR A 273 -25.19 -9.31 -5.33
CA THR A 273 -25.74 -8.67 -4.14
C THR A 273 -26.90 -7.75 -4.51
N THR A 274 -26.61 -6.68 -5.26
CA THR A 274 -27.57 -5.64 -5.66
C THR A 274 -28.19 -5.97 -7.01
N TYR A 275 -27.38 -6.46 -7.95
CA TYR A 275 -27.82 -6.85 -9.28
C TYR A 275 -27.41 -8.30 -9.57
N PRO A 276 -28.28 -9.12 -10.19
CA PRO A 276 -27.87 -10.42 -10.71
C PRO A 276 -26.69 -10.29 -11.68
N TRP A 277 -25.77 -11.25 -11.66
CA TRP A 277 -24.58 -11.28 -12.53
C TRP A 277 -24.90 -11.12 -14.03
N ASN A 278 -26.06 -11.59 -14.47
CA ASN A 278 -26.51 -11.54 -15.86
C ASN A 278 -27.20 -10.21 -16.25
N THR A 279 -27.14 -9.19 -15.40
CA THR A 279 -27.76 -7.89 -15.70
C THR A 279 -26.86 -7.10 -16.66
N ALA A 280 -27.46 -6.39 -17.62
CA ALA A 280 -26.74 -5.54 -18.57
C ALA A 280 -25.80 -4.52 -17.89
N MET A 281 -26.14 -4.06 -16.68
CA MET A 281 -25.30 -3.16 -15.88
C MET A 281 -23.97 -3.83 -15.47
N VAL A 282 -24.00 -5.04 -14.88
CA VAL A 282 -22.81 -5.75 -14.41
C VAL A 282 -21.92 -6.16 -15.59
N ILE A 283 -22.52 -6.70 -16.65
CA ILE A 283 -21.81 -7.07 -17.88
C ILE A 283 -21.21 -5.82 -18.54
N GLY A 284 -21.99 -4.74 -18.62
CA GLY A 284 -21.54 -3.45 -19.18
C GLY A 284 -20.34 -2.87 -18.43
N LEU A 285 -20.32 -2.95 -17.09
CA LEU A 285 -19.18 -2.52 -16.28
C LEU A 285 -17.92 -3.38 -16.53
N PHE A 286 -18.06 -4.70 -16.65
CA PHE A 286 -16.93 -5.58 -17.00
C PHE A 286 -16.40 -5.30 -18.41
N CYS A 287 -17.29 -5.20 -19.41
CA CYS A 287 -16.90 -4.89 -20.78
C CYS A 287 -16.27 -3.49 -20.89
N GLY A 288 -16.82 -2.49 -20.20
CA GLY A 288 -16.29 -1.14 -20.13
C GLY A 288 -14.92 -1.08 -19.47
N SER A 289 -14.73 -1.81 -18.36
CA SER A 289 -13.42 -1.96 -17.72
C SER A 289 -12.40 -2.63 -18.64
N ALA A 290 -12.77 -3.74 -19.28
CA ALA A 290 -11.89 -4.43 -20.23
C ALA A 290 -11.51 -3.53 -21.42
N GLY A 291 -12.47 -2.78 -21.98
CA GLY A 291 -12.23 -1.81 -23.04
C GLY A 291 -11.27 -0.70 -22.62
N ASN A 292 -11.52 -0.06 -21.47
CA ASN A 292 -10.63 1.00 -20.96
C ASN A 292 -9.25 0.46 -20.56
N LEU A 293 -9.14 -0.77 -20.07
CA LEU A 293 -7.85 -1.41 -19.81
C LEU A 293 -7.04 -1.58 -21.09
N VAL A 294 -7.66 -2.02 -22.18
CA VAL A 294 -6.98 -2.13 -23.49
C VAL A 294 -6.50 -0.75 -23.96
N LEU A 295 -7.34 0.28 -23.85
CA LEU A 295 -6.97 1.65 -24.20
C LEU A 295 -5.81 2.17 -23.31
N PHE A 296 -5.86 1.89 -22.02
CA PHE A 296 -4.79 2.22 -21.07
C PHE A 296 -3.47 1.55 -21.46
N LEU A 297 -3.48 0.25 -21.77
CA LEU A 297 -2.27 -0.47 -22.18
C LEU A 297 -1.70 0.05 -23.50
N ILE A 298 -2.55 0.42 -24.47
CA ILE A 298 -2.13 1.04 -25.72
C ILE A 298 -1.51 2.42 -25.44
N TRP A 299 -2.10 3.20 -24.55
CA TRP A 299 -1.59 4.52 -24.16
C TRP A 299 -0.23 4.42 -23.46
N GLU A 300 -0.11 3.55 -22.46
CA GLU A 300 1.15 3.25 -21.75
C GLU A 300 2.25 2.78 -22.70
N TYR A 301 1.90 1.91 -23.67
CA TYR A 301 2.85 1.47 -24.70
C TYR A 301 3.32 2.63 -25.58
N LYS A 302 2.41 3.51 -26.01
CA LYS A 302 2.73 4.68 -26.84
C LYS A 302 3.55 5.73 -26.09
N LYS A 303 3.27 5.95 -24.81
CA LYS A 303 3.92 6.97 -23.98
C LYS A 303 5.29 6.54 -23.45
N GLY A 304 5.55 5.23 -23.38
CA GLY A 304 6.88 4.69 -23.12
C GLY A 304 7.40 4.99 -21.71
N ASP A 305 8.62 5.51 -21.60
CA ASP A 305 9.29 5.69 -20.29
C ASP A 305 8.73 6.89 -19.49
N ALA A 306 7.98 7.80 -20.13
CA ALA A 306 7.30 8.92 -19.47
C ALA A 306 5.92 8.53 -18.90
N ALA A 307 5.46 7.33 -19.19
CA ALA A 307 4.15 6.86 -18.76
C ALA A 307 4.06 6.69 -17.24
N MET A 308 2.84 6.60 -16.73
CA MET A 308 2.57 6.48 -15.31
C MET A 308 3.11 5.15 -14.77
N ILE A 309 2.99 4.07 -15.54
CA ILE A 309 3.49 2.73 -15.18
C ILE A 309 4.33 2.15 -16.32
N PRO A 310 5.62 2.50 -16.41
CA PRO A 310 6.47 2.09 -17.54
C PRO A 310 6.48 0.56 -17.73
N LEU A 311 5.96 0.08 -18.87
CA LEU A 311 5.85 -1.36 -19.13
C LEU A 311 7.21 -2.09 -19.10
N LYS A 312 8.30 -1.40 -19.44
CA LYS A 312 9.66 -1.95 -19.33
C LYS A 312 10.05 -2.26 -17.89
N MET A 313 9.54 -1.51 -16.91
CA MET A 313 9.73 -1.75 -15.49
C MET A 313 8.99 -3.02 -15.06
N ILE A 314 7.72 -3.18 -15.47
CA ILE A 314 6.93 -4.38 -15.18
C ILE A 314 7.56 -5.64 -15.77
N LYS A 315 8.16 -5.55 -16.97
CA LYS A 315 8.86 -6.69 -17.60
C LYS A 315 10.06 -7.19 -16.80
N GLN A 316 10.59 -6.42 -15.85
CA GLN A 316 11.66 -6.90 -14.98
C GLN A 316 11.09 -7.95 -14.01
N ARG A 317 11.61 -9.18 -14.10
CA ARG A 317 11.13 -10.33 -13.31
C ARG A 317 10.99 -10.02 -11.82
N VAL A 318 11.95 -9.30 -11.24
CA VAL A 318 11.92 -8.91 -9.81
C VAL A 318 10.74 -8.00 -9.51
N VAL A 319 10.47 -6.98 -10.33
CA VAL A 319 9.34 -6.06 -10.12
C VAL A 319 8.01 -6.80 -10.24
N CYS A 320 7.81 -7.55 -11.33
CA CYS A 320 6.57 -8.33 -11.52
C CYS A 320 6.33 -9.32 -10.39
N SER A 321 7.35 -10.09 -10.01
CA SER A 321 7.23 -11.11 -8.97
C SER A 321 7.02 -10.50 -7.59
N SER A 322 7.72 -9.40 -7.27
CA SER A 322 7.50 -8.64 -6.03
C SER A 322 6.10 -8.04 -5.98
N SER A 323 5.64 -7.42 -7.07
CA SER A 323 4.28 -6.85 -7.17
C SER A 323 3.20 -7.90 -6.95
N LEU A 324 3.31 -9.06 -7.62
CA LEU A 324 2.33 -10.14 -7.48
C LEU A 324 2.39 -10.78 -6.08
N THR A 325 3.58 -11.00 -5.53
CA THR A 325 3.74 -11.51 -4.16
C THR A 325 3.09 -10.56 -3.16
N MET A 326 3.31 -9.24 -3.30
CA MET A 326 2.71 -8.23 -2.43
C MET A 326 1.19 -8.15 -2.59
N PHE A 327 0.69 -8.21 -3.83
CA PHE A 327 -0.73 -8.23 -4.16
C PHE A 327 -1.47 -9.35 -3.43
N PHE A 328 -0.94 -10.59 -3.47
CA PHE A 328 -1.57 -11.73 -2.82
C PHE A 328 -1.38 -11.78 -1.30
N LEU A 329 -0.19 -11.43 -0.78
CA LEU A 329 0.05 -11.41 0.67
C LEU A 329 -0.79 -10.34 1.38
N TYR A 330 -0.95 -9.18 0.75
CA TYR A 330 -1.76 -8.12 1.34
C TYR A 330 -3.25 -8.43 1.29
N ALA A 331 -3.72 -9.00 0.17
CA ALA A 331 -5.05 -9.58 0.05
C ALA A 331 -5.33 -10.60 1.17
N ASN A 332 -4.42 -11.57 1.35
CA ASN A 332 -4.51 -12.56 2.42
C ASN A 332 -4.65 -11.89 3.80
N SER A 333 -3.78 -10.92 4.10
CA SER A 333 -3.77 -10.27 5.41
C SER A 333 -5.06 -9.49 5.69
N LEU A 334 -5.57 -8.74 4.70
CA LEU A 334 -6.80 -7.96 4.83
C LEU A 334 -8.02 -8.84 5.01
N ILE A 335 -8.21 -9.85 4.16
CA ILE A 335 -9.37 -10.76 4.24
C ILE A 335 -9.34 -11.50 5.57
N CYS A 336 -8.18 -12.02 6.00
CA CYS A 336 -8.03 -12.64 7.30
C CYS A 336 -8.52 -11.71 8.41
N SER A 337 -8.06 -10.46 8.45
CA SER A 337 -8.41 -9.53 9.52
C SER A 337 -9.91 -9.20 9.55
N TYR A 338 -10.53 -8.97 8.39
CA TYR A 338 -11.96 -8.64 8.30
C TYR A 338 -12.84 -9.81 8.75
N TYR A 339 -12.61 -11.00 8.19
CA TYR A 339 -13.48 -12.15 8.44
C TYR A 339 -13.22 -12.81 9.79
N LEU A 340 -12.03 -12.63 10.36
CA LEU A 340 -11.76 -13.05 11.73
C LEU A 340 -12.52 -12.18 12.74
N ALA A 341 -12.63 -10.87 12.50
CA ALA A 341 -13.47 -9.99 13.31
C ALA A 341 -14.96 -10.37 13.18
N ILE A 342 -15.44 -10.63 11.96
CA ILE A 342 -16.81 -11.11 11.71
C ILE A 342 -17.08 -12.45 12.41
N TYR A 343 -16.11 -13.37 12.40
CA TYR A 343 -16.21 -14.65 13.10
C TYR A 343 -16.35 -14.48 14.62
N PHE A 344 -15.48 -13.68 15.25
CA PHE A 344 -15.53 -13.48 16.70
C PHE A 344 -16.79 -12.75 17.15
N GLN A 345 -17.21 -11.71 16.42
CA GLN A 345 -18.38 -10.92 16.80
C GLN A 345 -19.71 -11.59 16.40
N GLY A 346 -19.76 -12.25 15.24
CA GLY A 346 -20.98 -12.88 14.72
C GLY A 346 -21.22 -14.28 15.24
N VAL A 347 -20.28 -15.18 14.91
CA VAL A 347 -20.42 -16.61 15.23
C VAL A 347 -20.29 -16.83 16.73
N ARG A 348 -19.22 -16.29 17.34
CA ARG A 348 -18.99 -16.46 18.78
C ARG A 348 -19.76 -15.47 19.66
N GLY A 349 -20.07 -14.28 19.15
CA GLY A 349 -20.81 -13.26 19.90
C GLY A 349 -19.98 -12.54 20.94
N GLU A 350 -18.69 -12.49 20.73
CA GLU A 350 -17.77 -11.78 21.62
C GLU A 350 -17.93 -10.27 21.38
N PRO A 351 -17.86 -9.44 22.45
CA PRO A 351 -17.87 -7.99 22.29
C PRO A 351 -16.75 -7.47 21.36
N PRO A 352 -16.91 -6.29 20.73
CA PRO A 352 -15.89 -5.72 19.85
C PRO A 352 -14.50 -5.59 20.48
N MET A 353 -14.41 -5.25 21.78
CA MET A 353 -13.12 -5.22 22.49
C MET A 353 -12.43 -6.59 22.49
N PHE A 354 -13.16 -7.65 22.85
CA PHE A 354 -12.62 -9.00 22.89
C PHE A 354 -12.29 -9.53 21.49
N SER A 355 -13.09 -9.19 20.47
CA SER A 355 -12.73 -9.47 19.07
C SER A 355 -11.38 -8.86 18.71
N GLY A 356 -11.11 -7.61 19.12
CA GLY A 356 -9.81 -6.97 18.90
C GLY A 356 -8.69 -7.68 19.66
N VAL A 357 -8.91 -8.01 20.93
CA VAL A 357 -7.95 -8.75 21.78
C VAL A 357 -7.62 -10.12 21.18
N TYR A 358 -8.61 -10.83 20.65
CA TYR A 358 -8.43 -12.16 20.06
C TYR A 358 -7.73 -12.15 18.70
N MET A 359 -7.54 -10.99 18.08
CA MET A 359 -6.71 -10.84 16.87
C MET A 359 -5.23 -10.56 17.19
N LEU A 360 -4.91 -10.13 18.42
CA LEU A 360 -3.54 -9.80 18.84
C LEU A 360 -2.54 -10.95 18.64
N PRO A 361 -2.86 -12.24 18.86
CA PRO A 361 -1.88 -13.31 18.67
C PRO A 361 -1.28 -13.33 17.26
N GLY A 362 -2.11 -13.16 16.22
CA GLY A 362 -1.63 -13.11 14.84
C GLY A 362 -0.81 -11.85 14.56
N VAL A 363 -1.27 -10.70 15.06
CA VAL A 363 -0.63 -9.41 14.77
C VAL A 363 0.71 -9.25 15.51
N ILE A 364 0.80 -9.68 16.78
CA ILE A 364 2.05 -9.71 17.54
C ILE A 364 3.04 -10.68 16.90
N ALA A 365 2.58 -11.89 16.52
CA ALA A 365 3.42 -12.86 15.82
C ALA A 365 3.98 -12.31 14.50
N GLN A 366 3.15 -11.60 13.73
CA GLN A 366 3.55 -10.91 12.50
C GLN A 366 4.60 -9.84 12.74
N MET A 367 4.43 -9.00 13.77
CA MET A 367 5.37 -7.94 14.10
C MET A 367 6.74 -8.50 14.53
N ILE A 368 6.75 -9.46 15.46
CA ILE A 368 7.98 -10.09 15.96
C ILE A 368 8.69 -10.82 14.81
N SER A 369 7.95 -11.62 14.05
CA SER A 369 8.52 -12.38 12.93
C SER A 369 9.05 -11.48 11.81
N GLY A 370 8.37 -10.37 11.50
CA GLY A 370 8.85 -9.40 10.51
C GLY A 370 10.17 -8.75 10.92
N PHE A 371 10.29 -8.39 12.21
CA PHE A 371 11.56 -7.88 12.75
C PHE A 371 12.68 -8.93 12.69
N LEU A 372 12.40 -10.16 13.16
CA LEU A 372 13.37 -11.25 13.13
C LEU A 372 13.78 -11.64 11.71
N SER A 373 12.83 -11.62 10.77
CA SER A 373 13.08 -11.85 9.35
C SER A 373 14.00 -10.78 8.76
N GLY A 374 13.79 -9.50 9.06
CA GLY A 374 14.69 -8.43 8.64
C GLY A 374 16.13 -8.62 9.15
N LEU A 375 16.29 -9.01 10.42
CA LEU A 375 17.60 -9.34 10.99
C LEU A 375 18.23 -10.57 10.33
N ALA A 376 17.42 -11.61 10.09
CA ALA A 376 17.86 -12.83 9.42
C ALA A 376 18.36 -12.54 8.01
N VAL A 377 17.63 -11.74 7.22
CA VAL A 377 18.05 -11.32 5.87
C VAL A 377 19.36 -10.52 5.92
N THR A 378 19.52 -9.65 6.92
CA THR A 378 20.73 -8.85 7.09
C THR A 378 21.95 -9.76 7.38
N ARG A 379 21.78 -10.79 8.21
CA ARG A 379 22.86 -11.73 8.57
C ARG A 379 23.13 -12.78 7.49
N LEU A 380 22.09 -13.41 6.97
CA LEU A 380 22.15 -14.48 5.97
C LEU A 380 22.47 -13.94 4.57
N GLY A 381 22.16 -12.66 4.32
CA GLY A 381 22.38 -12.00 3.05
C GLY A 381 21.36 -12.33 1.97
N TYR A 382 20.33 -13.16 2.22
CA TYR A 382 19.34 -13.55 1.21
C TYR A 382 17.91 -13.34 1.70
N TYR A 383 17.06 -12.69 0.89
CA TYR A 383 15.64 -12.46 1.20
C TYR A 383 14.71 -13.60 0.75
N LEU A 384 15.11 -14.38 -0.27
CA LEU A 384 14.24 -15.41 -0.85
C LEU A 384 13.83 -16.51 0.14
N PRO A 385 14.75 -17.08 0.96
CA PRO A 385 14.38 -18.12 1.92
C PRO A 385 13.31 -17.66 2.91
N SER A 386 13.38 -16.40 3.36
CA SER A 386 12.39 -15.82 4.26
C SER A 386 11.05 -15.61 3.57
N ALA A 387 11.05 -15.14 2.31
CA ALA A 387 9.83 -14.97 1.52
C ALA A 387 9.09 -16.29 1.28
N VAL A 388 9.82 -17.32 0.86
CA VAL A 388 9.28 -18.65 0.55
C VAL A 388 8.79 -19.34 1.83
N THR A 389 9.60 -19.34 2.89
CA THR A 389 9.20 -19.96 4.16
C THR A 389 7.99 -19.22 4.77
N GLY A 390 7.99 -17.89 4.71
CA GLY A 390 6.89 -17.08 5.19
C GLY A 390 5.58 -17.32 4.44
N THR A 391 5.63 -17.43 3.11
CA THR A 391 4.44 -17.74 2.29
C THR A 391 3.89 -19.15 2.57
N VAL A 392 4.77 -20.15 2.78
CA VAL A 392 4.34 -21.50 3.20
C VAL A 392 3.64 -21.48 4.56
N LEU A 393 4.23 -20.83 5.56
CA LEU A 393 3.62 -20.72 6.89
C LEU A 393 2.30 -19.94 6.84
N THR A 394 2.22 -18.91 5.99
CA THR A 394 0.97 -18.18 5.75
C THR A 394 -0.10 -19.10 5.17
N ALA A 395 0.24 -19.91 4.16
CA ALA A 395 -0.70 -20.84 3.54
C ALA A 395 -1.19 -21.91 4.54
N ILE A 396 -0.29 -22.46 5.36
CA ILE A 396 -0.64 -23.42 6.41
C ILE A 396 -1.57 -22.76 7.44
N GLY A 397 -1.19 -21.59 7.96
CA GLY A 397 -1.99 -20.88 8.96
C GLY A 397 -3.38 -20.50 8.44
N SER A 398 -3.46 -19.98 7.22
CA SER A 398 -4.72 -19.67 6.54
C SER A 398 -5.57 -20.93 6.26
N GLY A 399 -4.94 -22.04 5.86
CA GLY A 399 -5.62 -23.31 5.70
C GLY A 399 -6.18 -23.85 7.01
N LEU A 400 -5.44 -23.73 8.12
CA LEU A 400 -5.92 -24.13 9.44
C LEU A 400 -7.10 -23.26 9.91
N MET A 401 -7.15 -21.98 9.56
CA MET A 401 -8.30 -21.12 9.86
C MET A 401 -9.60 -21.59 9.18
N SER A 402 -9.52 -22.29 8.05
CA SER A 402 -10.71 -22.90 7.42
C SER A 402 -11.35 -24.01 8.26
N LEU A 403 -10.65 -24.51 9.29
CA LEU A 403 -11.18 -25.50 10.23
C LEU A 403 -11.93 -24.87 11.41
N PHE A 404 -12.15 -23.55 11.39
CA PHE A 404 -12.94 -22.89 12.42
C PHE A 404 -14.38 -23.36 12.41
N THR A 405 -14.85 -23.72 13.59
CA THR A 405 -16.23 -24.09 13.90
C THR A 405 -16.70 -23.24 15.08
N PRO A 406 -18.02 -23.06 15.29
CA PRO A 406 -18.54 -22.26 16.40
C PRO A 406 -17.99 -22.68 17.78
N HIS A 407 -17.59 -23.95 17.92
CA HIS A 407 -17.06 -24.53 19.16
C HIS A 407 -15.53 -24.65 19.19
N THR A 408 -14.81 -23.96 18.30
CA THR A 408 -13.34 -24.02 18.26
C THR A 408 -12.74 -23.46 19.55
N SER A 409 -11.90 -24.27 20.18
CA SER A 409 -11.25 -23.93 21.46
C SER A 409 -10.26 -22.78 21.31
N MET A 410 -10.05 -22.05 22.41
CA MET A 410 -9.15 -20.90 22.47
C MET A 410 -7.74 -21.20 21.96
N GLY A 411 -7.15 -22.31 22.41
CA GLY A 411 -5.81 -22.71 21.99
C GLY A 411 -5.66 -22.95 20.48
N LYS A 412 -6.70 -23.48 19.82
CA LYS A 412 -6.65 -23.77 18.38
C LYS A 412 -6.61 -22.49 17.55
N TRP A 413 -7.56 -21.57 17.78
CA TRP A 413 -7.59 -20.34 16.99
C TRP A 413 -6.41 -19.41 17.30
N ILE A 414 -5.89 -19.39 18.55
CA ILE A 414 -4.64 -18.69 18.88
C ILE A 414 -3.47 -19.29 18.10
N GLY A 415 -3.30 -20.61 18.14
CA GLY A 415 -2.22 -21.31 17.45
C GLY A 415 -2.22 -21.07 15.94
N TYR A 416 -3.40 -21.15 15.31
CA TYR A 416 -3.55 -20.96 13.85
C TYR A 416 -3.22 -19.51 13.45
N GLN A 417 -3.65 -18.53 14.26
CA GLN A 417 -3.30 -17.13 14.06
C GLN A 417 -1.81 -16.87 14.20
N ILE A 418 -1.14 -17.46 15.19
CA ILE A 418 0.32 -17.30 15.36
C ILE A 418 1.06 -17.83 14.14
N ILE A 419 0.71 -19.01 13.63
CA ILE A 419 1.35 -19.59 12.43
C ILE A 419 1.15 -18.66 11.23
N ALA A 420 -0.08 -18.19 10.99
CA ALA A 420 -0.37 -17.28 9.90
C ALA A 420 0.34 -15.91 10.07
N GLY A 421 0.46 -15.44 11.31
CA GLY A 421 1.14 -14.20 11.67
C GLY A 421 2.64 -14.28 11.40
N VAL A 422 3.30 -15.33 11.89
CA VAL A 422 4.72 -15.59 11.61
C VAL A 422 4.98 -15.68 10.11
N GLY A 423 4.12 -16.39 9.37
CA GLY A 423 4.26 -16.46 7.91
C GLY A 423 4.21 -15.08 7.24
N ARG A 424 3.19 -14.28 7.58
CA ARG A 424 3.01 -12.93 7.04
C ARG A 424 4.16 -12.01 7.41
N GLY A 425 4.65 -12.08 8.65
CA GLY A 425 5.79 -11.30 9.13
C GLY A 425 7.05 -11.58 8.32
N CYS A 426 7.38 -12.86 8.11
CA CYS A 426 8.52 -13.27 7.30
C CYS A 426 8.43 -12.79 5.85
N ALA A 427 7.24 -12.79 5.24
CA ALA A 427 7.07 -12.61 3.79
C ALA A 427 6.78 -11.17 3.35
N LEU A 428 5.97 -10.39 4.07
CA LEU A 428 5.43 -9.10 3.59
C LEU A 428 6.51 -8.05 3.26
N GLN A 429 7.64 -8.06 3.96
CA GLN A 429 8.71 -7.09 3.75
C GLN A 429 9.69 -7.49 2.62
N MET A 430 9.69 -8.75 2.21
CA MET A 430 10.68 -9.27 1.26
C MET A 430 10.56 -8.69 -0.17
N PRO A 431 9.34 -8.48 -0.73
CA PRO A 431 9.19 -7.83 -2.03
C PRO A 431 9.81 -6.44 -2.10
N LEU A 432 9.68 -5.67 -1.02
CA LEU A 432 10.22 -4.32 -0.87
C LEU A 432 11.76 -4.35 -0.86
N ILE A 433 12.36 -5.24 -0.04
CA ILE A 433 13.81 -5.44 0.02
C ILE A 433 14.35 -5.90 -1.33
N ALA A 434 13.68 -6.83 -2.01
CA ALA A 434 14.11 -7.34 -3.31
C ALA A 434 14.13 -6.25 -4.38
N VAL A 435 13.14 -5.36 -4.42
CA VAL A 435 13.12 -4.22 -5.35
C VAL A 435 14.23 -3.23 -5.03
N GLN A 436 14.43 -2.89 -3.76
CA GLN A 436 15.50 -1.98 -3.33
C GLN A 436 16.89 -2.51 -3.65
N ASN A 437 17.11 -3.83 -3.51
CA ASN A 437 18.42 -4.44 -3.72
C ASN A 437 18.76 -4.65 -5.20
N ASN A 438 17.76 -4.85 -6.06
CA ASN A 438 17.98 -5.30 -7.44
C ASN A 438 17.89 -4.21 -8.50
N LEU A 439 17.36 -3.04 -8.14
CA LEU A 439 17.14 -1.95 -9.08
C LEU A 439 18.13 -0.81 -8.86
N PRO A 440 18.47 -0.09 -9.93
CA PRO A 440 19.24 1.14 -9.79
C PRO A 440 18.44 2.18 -9.00
N PRO A 441 19.10 3.05 -8.21
CA PRO A 441 18.43 4.04 -7.35
C PRO A 441 17.36 4.90 -8.04
N SER A 442 17.58 5.24 -9.31
CA SER A 442 16.64 6.00 -10.13
C SER A 442 15.30 5.30 -10.39
N LYS A 443 15.25 3.97 -10.29
CA LYS A 443 14.04 3.16 -10.55
C LYS A 443 13.35 2.67 -9.28
N ILE A 444 13.99 2.77 -8.11
CA ILE A 444 13.45 2.25 -6.84
C ILE A 444 12.14 2.95 -6.49
N ALA A 445 12.08 4.28 -6.52
CA ALA A 445 10.89 5.02 -6.10
C ALA A 445 9.64 4.68 -6.94
N VAL A 446 9.78 4.68 -8.28
CA VAL A 446 8.69 4.32 -9.21
C VAL A 446 8.26 2.86 -9.02
N SER A 447 9.22 1.96 -8.84
CA SER A 447 8.91 0.54 -8.60
C SER A 447 8.19 0.33 -7.27
N MET A 448 8.61 1.01 -6.20
CA MET A 448 7.93 0.94 -4.90
C MET A 448 6.50 1.47 -4.99
N ALA A 449 6.28 2.61 -5.65
CA ALA A 449 4.93 3.14 -5.87
C ALA A 449 4.05 2.13 -6.62
N PHE A 450 4.60 1.42 -7.61
CA PHE A 450 3.89 0.35 -8.31
C PHE A 450 3.63 -0.89 -7.44
N LEU A 451 4.54 -1.24 -6.53
CA LEU A 451 4.31 -2.31 -5.55
C LEU A 451 3.16 -1.96 -4.61
N TYR A 452 3.11 -0.73 -4.08
CA TYR A 452 2.00 -0.26 -3.23
C TYR A 452 0.68 -0.15 -4.01
N PHE A 453 0.73 0.24 -5.29
CA PHE A 453 -0.41 0.16 -6.18
C PHE A 453 -0.96 -1.28 -6.25
N CYS A 454 -0.09 -2.26 -6.53
CA CYS A 454 -0.47 -3.68 -6.61
C CYS A 454 -0.97 -4.19 -5.25
N GLN A 455 -0.34 -3.79 -4.16
CA GLN A 455 -0.77 -4.11 -2.80
C GLN A 455 -2.22 -3.66 -2.55
N ASN A 456 -2.52 -2.38 -2.75
CA ASN A 456 -3.84 -1.81 -2.48
C ASN A 456 -4.89 -2.34 -3.45
N PHE A 457 -4.54 -2.49 -4.74
CA PHE A 457 -5.43 -3.08 -5.73
C PHE A 457 -5.76 -4.55 -5.40
N GLY A 458 -4.78 -5.34 -4.99
CA GLY A 458 -4.98 -6.71 -4.53
C GLY A 458 -5.86 -6.79 -3.29
N GLY A 459 -5.62 -5.91 -2.32
CA GLY A 459 -6.47 -5.76 -1.14
C GLY A 459 -7.93 -5.49 -1.50
N ALA A 460 -8.18 -4.49 -2.34
CA ALA A 460 -9.53 -4.11 -2.76
C ALA A 460 -10.24 -5.25 -3.51
N LEU A 461 -9.55 -5.83 -4.50
CA LEU A 461 -10.11 -6.86 -5.37
C LEU A 461 -10.51 -8.11 -4.59
N TRP A 462 -9.59 -8.63 -3.78
CA TRP A 462 -9.82 -9.86 -3.04
C TRP A 462 -10.78 -9.65 -1.87
N LEU A 463 -10.84 -8.46 -1.29
CA LEU A 463 -11.87 -8.14 -0.30
C LEU A 463 -13.28 -8.17 -0.91
N SER A 464 -13.46 -7.60 -2.11
CA SER A 464 -14.71 -7.69 -2.85
C SER A 464 -15.05 -9.15 -3.22
N PHE A 465 -14.08 -9.95 -3.68
CA PHE A 465 -14.32 -11.40 -3.89
C PHE A 465 -14.73 -12.12 -2.60
N ALA A 466 -14.08 -11.81 -1.46
CA ALA A 466 -14.45 -12.38 -0.17
C ALA A 466 -15.89 -12.02 0.20
N SER A 467 -16.27 -10.75 0.02
CA SER A 467 -17.63 -10.23 0.25
C SER A 467 -18.65 -10.98 -0.61
N THR A 468 -18.38 -11.13 -1.90
CA THR A 468 -19.22 -11.90 -2.82
C THR A 468 -19.39 -13.35 -2.38
N VAL A 469 -18.29 -14.03 -2.05
CA VAL A 469 -18.28 -15.44 -1.62
C VAL A 469 -19.07 -15.61 -0.32
N PHE A 470 -18.85 -14.72 0.65
CA PHE A 470 -19.56 -14.73 1.92
C PHE A 470 -21.06 -14.51 1.73
N ASN A 471 -21.48 -13.46 1.01
CA ASN A 471 -22.90 -13.15 0.81
C ASN A 471 -23.62 -14.24 0.03
N THR A 472 -23.00 -14.76 -1.04
CA THR A 472 -23.57 -15.86 -1.84
C THR A 472 -23.66 -17.13 -1.01
N GLY A 473 -22.62 -17.45 -0.24
CA GLY A 473 -22.60 -18.60 0.67
C GLY A 473 -23.72 -18.49 1.70
N LEU A 474 -23.83 -17.34 2.36
CA LEU A 474 -24.84 -17.09 3.37
C LEU A 474 -26.26 -17.20 2.81
N ALA A 475 -26.52 -16.62 1.63
CA ALA A 475 -27.83 -16.71 0.96
C ALA A 475 -28.24 -18.15 0.61
N ASN A 476 -27.27 -19.02 0.30
CA ASN A 476 -27.52 -20.44 -0.02
C ASN A 476 -27.64 -21.32 1.23
N LEU A 477 -26.90 -21.01 2.30
CA LEU A 477 -26.82 -21.85 3.51
C LEU A 477 -27.93 -21.53 4.52
N LEU A 478 -28.41 -20.29 4.58
CA LEU A 478 -29.49 -19.88 5.48
C LEU A 478 -30.78 -20.71 5.28
N PRO A 479 -31.31 -20.89 4.06
CA PRO A 479 -32.51 -21.70 3.83
C PRO A 479 -32.34 -23.18 4.22
N ILE A 480 -31.10 -23.68 4.27
CA ILE A 480 -30.78 -25.08 4.62
C ILE A 480 -30.77 -25.26 6.14
N TYR A 481 -30.08 -24.38 6.87
CA TYR A 481 -29.86 -24.53 8.31
C TYR A 481 -30.87 -23.78 9.18
N ALA A 482 -31.53 -22.75 8.64
CA ALA A 482 -32.53 -21.95 9.34
C ALA A 482 -33.67 -21.54 8.37
N PRO A 483 -34.50 -22.51 7.93
CA PRO A 483 -35.56 -22.28 6.94
C PRO A 483 -36.63 -21.29 7.40
N ASP A 484 -36.81 -21.16 8.72
CA ASP A 484 -37.81 -20.27 9.34
C ASP A 484 -37.37 -18.80 9.39
N VAL A 485 -36.14 -18.50 8.98
CA VAL A 485 -35.56 -17.15 9.07
C VAL A 485 -35.36 -16.58 7.68
N SER A 486 -35.87 -15.37 7.44
CA SER A 486 -35.67 -14.74 6.14
C SER A 486 -34.22 -14.26 5.97
N VAL A 487 -33.63 -14.54 4.82
CA VAL A 487 -32.27 -14.08 4.48
C VAL A 487 -32.19 -12.56 4.56
N SER A 488 -33.26 -11.85 4.20
CA SER A 488 -33.32 -10.40 4.25
C SER A 488 -33.27 -9.86 5.69
N GLU A 489 -33.95 -10.48 6.65
CA GLU A 489 -33.91 -10.04 8.06
C GLU A 489 -32.52 -10.24 8.66
N VAL A 490 -31.90 -11.40 8.42
CA VAL A 490 -30.55 -11.71 8.92
C VAL A 490 -29.52 -10.79 8.32
N THR A 491 -29.60 -10.59 7.00
CA THR A 491 -28.70 -9.70 6.30
C THR A 491 -28.93 -8.29 6.81
N SER A 492 -30.16 -7.79 6.96
CA SER A 492 -30.44 -6.41 7.42
C SER A 492 -30.09 -6.11 8.88
N ALA A 493 -30.22 -7.08 9.78
CA ALA A 493 -29.89 -6.93 11.20
C ALA A 493 -28.38 -6.81 11.44
N GLY A 494 -27.56 -7.28 10.48
CA GLY A 494 -26.11 -7.30 10.58
C GLY A 494 -25.59 -8.28 11.62
N VAL A 495 -24.26 -8.46 11.59
CA VAL A 495 -23.54 -9.47 12.37
C VAL A 495 -23.78 -9.36 13.89
N SER A 496 -23.89 -8.13 14.41
CA SER A 496 -24.07 -7.86 15.85
C SER A 496 -25.54 -7.83 16.29
N GLY A 497 -26.47 -7.43 15.40
CA GLY A 497 -27.89 -7.27 15.72
C GLY A 497 -28.70 -8.56 15.54
N MET A 498 -28.16 -9.57 14.86
CA MET A 498 -28.88 -10.81 14.57
C MET A 498 -29.38 -11.53 15.83
N ARG A 499 -28.59 -11.48 16.92
CA ARG A 499 -28.88 -12.19 18.17
C ARG A 499 -30.11 -11.65 18.89
N SER A 500 -30.46 -10.38 18.66
CA SER A 500 -31.63 -9.73 19.25
C SER A 500 -32.89 -9.82 18.38
N VAL A 501 -32.74 -10.14 17.10
CA VAL A 501 -33.84 -10.12 16.12
C VAL A 501 -34.33 -11.53 15.77
N ILE A 502 -33.45 -12.54 15.85
CA ILE A 502 -33.75 -13.91 15.42
C ILE A 502 -34.27 -14.74 16.60
N PRO A 503 -35.33 -15.56 16.41
CA PRO A 503 -35.82 -16.48 17.43
C PRO A 503 -34.73 -17.41 17.94
N HIS A 504 -34.68 -17.63 19.26
CA HIS A 504 -33.65 -18.47 19.89
C HIS A 504 -33.58 -19.90 19.32
N SER A 505 -34.70 -20.45 18.82
CA SER A 505 -34.76 -21.78 18.21
C SER A 505 -34.01 -21.90 16.88
N SER A 506 -33.77 -20.78 16.18
CA SER A 506 -33.12 -20.76 14.85
C SER A 506 -31.70 -20.21 14.88
N LEU A 507 -31.25 -19.66 16.03
CA LEU A 507 -29.94 -19.04 16.18
C LEU A 507 -28.78 -20.00 15.88
N ASP A 508 -28.86 -21.25 16.33
CA ASP A 508 -27.79 -22.24 16.10
C ASP A 508 -27.61 -22.53 14.61
N GLY A 509 -28.71 -22.70 13.87
CA GLY A 509 -28.68 -22.90 12.42
C GLY A 509 -28.09 -21.70 11.68
N VAL A 510 -28.41 -20.49 12.14
CA VAL A 510 -27.86 -19.26 11.58
C VAL A 510 -26.37 -19.13 11.87
N PHE A 511 -25.89 -19.49 13.07
CA PHE A 511 -24.45 -19.49 13.37
C PHE A 511 -23.67 -20.51 12.55
N ILE A 512 -24.25 -21.68 12.28
CA ILE A 512 -23.67 -22.69 11.39
C ILE A 512 -23.56 -22.13 9.97
N ALA A 513 -24.64 -21.55 9.43
CA ALA A 513 -24.62 -20.93 8.10
C ALA A 513 -23.58 -19.80 7.98
N TYR A 514 -23.46 -18.95 9.00
CA TYR A 514 -22.42 -17.92 9.05
C TYR A 514 -21.01 -18.49 9.10
N ASN A 515 -20.78 -19.48 9.95
CA ASN A 515 -19.49 -20.14 10.08
C ASN A 515 -19.05 -20.76 8.75
N ASP A 516 -19.94 -21.50 8.09
CA ASP A 516 -19.64 -22.19 6.83
C ASP A 516 -19.41 -21.19 5.67
N ALA A 517 -20.17 -20.09 5.63
CA ALA A 517 -19.89 -18.99 4.71
C ALA A 517 -18.51 -18.36 4.94
N ILE A 518 -18.09 -18.21 6.21
CA ILE A 518 -16.75 -17.72 6.58
C ILE A 518 -15.67 -18.76 6.20
N GLN A 519 -15.93 -20.06 6.36
CA GLN A 519 -14.99 -21.11 5.95
C GLN A 519 -14.70 -21.05 4.44
N HIS A 520 -15.72 -20.82 3.61
CA HIS A 520 -15.52 -20.60 2.17
C HIS A 520 -14.57 -19.43 1.87
N VAL A 521 -14.67 -18.35 2.64
CA VAL A 521 -13.73 -17.23 2.54
C VAL A 521 -12.33 -17.64 2.98
N PHE A 522 -12.17 -18.42 4.05
CA PHE A 522 -10.85 -18.89 4.49
C PHE A 522 -10.16 -19.83 3.50
N TYR A 523 -10.91 -20.62 2.71
CA TYR A 523 -10.31 -21.35 1.58
C TYR A 523 -9.71 -20.41 0.53
N MET A 524 -10.40 -19.31 0.24
CA MET A 524 -9.88 -18.27 -0.66
C MET A 524 -8.62 -17.60 -0.09
N VAL A 525 -8.59 -17.36 1.23
CA VAL A 525 -7.40 -16.85 1.93
C VAL A 525 -6.22 -17.82 1.80
N ALA A 526 -6.44 -19.13 1.94
CA ALA A 526 -5.40 -20.12 1.70
C ALA A 526 -4.92 -20.12 0.24
N GLY A 527 -5.84 -19.96 -0.72
CA GLY A 527 -5.54 -19.83 -2.14
C GLY A 527 -4.65 -18.64 -2.47
N THR A 528 -4.92 -17.46 -1.88
CA THR A 528 -4.06 -16.27 -2.06
C THR A 528 -2.66 -16.48 -1.50
N ALA A 529 -2.50 -17.15 -0.35
CA ALA A 529 -1.19 -17.50 0.18
C ALA A 529 -0.43 -18.49 -0.73
N GLY A 530 -1.12 -19.47 -1.30
CA GLY A 530 -0.54 -20.40 -2.29
C GLY A 530 -0.06 -19.69 -3.56
N ALA A 531 -0.85 -18.74 -4.07
CA ALA A 531 -0.44 -17.90 -5.20
C ALA A 531 0.80 -17.06 -4.85
N ALA A 532 0.82 -16.43 -3.66
CA ALA A 532 1.98 -15.68 -3.18
C ALA A 532 3.25 -16.56 -3.11
N PHE A 533 3.14 -17.81 -2.67
CA PHE A 533 4.25 -18.76 -2.67
C PHE A 533 4.82 -18.96 -4.07
N ILE A 534 3.97 -19.19 -5.08
CA ILE A 534 4.41 -19.39 -6.47
C ILE A 534 5.18 -18.18 -6.98
N PHE A 535 4.64 -16.96 -6.80
CA PHE A 535 5.30 -15.74 -7.26
C PHE A 535 6.54 -15.39 -6.44
N SER A 536 6.63 -15.84 -5.19
CA SER A 536 7.77 -15.53 -4.32
C SER A 536 9.11 -16.03 -4.89
N TRP A 537 9.10 -17.16 -5.60
CA TRP A 537 10.28 -17.71 -6.28
C TRP A 537 10.87 -16.78 -7.33
N GLY A 538 10.05 -15.87 -7.88
CA GLY A 538 10.48 -14.90 -8.87
C GLY A 538 11.24 -13.69 -8.31
N LEU A 539 11.30 -13.50 -6.98
CA LEU A 539 12.09 -12.42 -6.37
C LEU A 539 13.61 -12.59 -6.63
N GLY A 540 14.06 -13.80 -6.96
CA GLY A 540 15.44 -14.11 -7.33
C GLY A 540 16.37 -14.34 -6.14
N TRP A 541 17.34 -15.23 -6.32
CA TRP A 541 18.34 -15.57 -5.30
C TRP A 541 19.53 -14.63 -5.40
N LYS A 542 19.41 -13.41 -4.86
CA LYS A 542 20.48 -12.41 -4.88
C LYS A 542 20.89 -11.99 -3.49
N SER A 543 22.20 -11.81 -3.30
CA SER A 543 22.77 -11.35 -2.04
C SER A 543 22.44 -9.88 -1.81
N VAL A 544 22.04 -9.55 -0.59
CA VAL A 544 21.84 -8.19 -0.05
C VAL A 544 23.14 -7.64 0.54
N GLN A 545 24.12 -8.51 0.83
CA GLN A 545 25.44 -8.07 1.30
C GLN A 545 26.22 -7.49 0.13
N LYS A 546 26.63 -6.23 0.23
CA LYS A 546 27.62 -5.63 -0.66
C LYS A 546 28.87 -6.53 -0.62
N ARG A 547 29.34 -7.00 -1.79
CA ARG A 547 30.67 -7.62 -1.87
C ARG A 547 31.64 -6.62 -1.25
N ARG A 548 32.28 -7.00 -0.14
CA ARG A 548 33.48 -6.31 0.33
C ARG A 548 34.48 -6.46 -0.83
N ALA A 549 34.72 -5.35 -1.53
CA ALA A 549 35.79 -5.23 -2.49
C ALA A 549 37.12 -5.17 -1.72
#